data_AF-A0AAW1F093-F1
#
_entry.id   AF-A0AAW1F093-F1
#
_cell.length_a   1.000
_cell.length_b   1.000
_cell.length_c   1.000
_cell.angle_alpha   90.00
_cell.angle_beta   90.00
_cell.angle_gamma   90.00
#
_symmetry.space_group_name_H-M   'P 1'
#
loop_
_entity.id
_entity.type
_entity.pdbx_description
1 polymer ?
#
loop_
_entity_poly.entity_id
_entity_poly.type
_entity_poly.pdbx_seq_one_letter_code
_entity_poly.pdbx_strand_id
1 'polypeptide(L)'
;MHGNQLDDLFEEEDHVMPLMSAAKIWSDLEDSVEDESLFKNITHLLLVQSVAVCLEKGKRSSASSALKWFENNHEFPQNMMVKLSTIVTQKETYHPFLMSFSYSRLLETIKSYLDAYLEKNPSDYILKEATKMVQSSDNTEGLEDVMTQDSSLSEEANKSTENRK
;
A
#
# COMPACT_ATOMS: atom_id res chain seq x y z
N MET A 1 2.02 -3.91 5.30
CA MET A 1 3.16 -3.60 6.20
C MET A 1 2.87 -3.99 7.65
N HIS A 2 1.71 -3.64 8.22
CA HIS A 2 1.37 -3.91 9.62
C HIS A 2 0.89 -5.33 9.95
N GLY A 3 0.99 -6.27 9.00
CA GLY A 3 0.36 -7.59 9.15
C GLY A 3 0.92 -8.43 10.30
N ASN A 4 2.17 -8.18 10.70
CA ASN A 4 2.80 -8.85 11.84
C ASN A 4 2.60 -8.10 13.17
N GLN A 5 1.96 -6.93 13.19
CA GLN A 5 1.75 -6.10 14.38
C GLN A 5 0.35 -6.35 14.99
N LEU A 6 0.19 -7.50 15.64
CA LEU A 6 -1.10 -7.92 16.25
C LEU A 6 -1.76 -6.95 17.24
N ASP A 7 -1.07 -5.90 17.68
CA ASP A 7 -1.59 -4.91 18.62
C ASP A 7 -2.05 -3.62 17.90
N ASP A 8 -1.85 -3.53 16.59
CA ASP A 8 -2.37 -2.45 15.74
C ASP A 8 -3.85 -2.70 15.45
N LEU A 9 -4.67 -1.66 15.61
CA LEU A 9 -6.12 -1.70 15.41
C LEU A 9 -6.50 -0.96 14.13
N PHE A 10 -7.20 -1.65 13.24
CA PHE A 10 -7.72 -1.11 11.98
C PHE A 10 -9.26 -1.14 11.92
N GLU A 11 -9.90 -1.83 12.87
CA GLU A 11 -11.34 -2.06 12.93
C GLU A 11 -11.85 -1.65 14.31
N GLU A 12 -13.15 -1.34 14.42
CA GLU A 12 -13.80 -1.08 15.71
C GLU A 12 -13.81 -2.31 16.61
N GLU A 13 -13.79 -3.51 16.01
CA GLU A 13 -13.69 -4.76 16.75
C GLU A 13 -12.24 -5.06 17.15
N ASP A 14 -11.90 -4.83 18.42
CA ASP A 14 -10.54 -5.05 18.97
C ASP A 14 -9.95 -6.48 18.76
N HIS A 15 -10.79 -7.46 18.41
CA HIS A 15 -10.36 -8.83 18.14
C HIS A 15 -10.00 -9.08 16.67
N VAL A 16 -10.26 -8.11 15.78
CA VAL A 16 -9.91 -8.20 14.36
C VAL A 16 -8.49 -7.66 14.17
N MET A 17 -7.57 -8.58 13.90
CA MET A 17 -6.16 -8.28 13.74
C MET A 17 -5.86 -7.71 12.35
N PRO A 18 -4.70 -7.06 12.12
CA PRO A 18 -4.41 -6.37 10.87
C PRO A 18 -4.58 -7.19 9.58
N LEU A 19 -4.19 -8.48 9.59
CA LEU A 19 -4.37 -9.35 8.40
C LEU A 19 -5.82 -9.80 8.19
N MET A 20 -6.64 -9.81 9.24
CA MET A 20 -8.09 -10.06 9.12
C MET A 20 -8.80 -8.82 8.57
N SER A 21 -8.42 -7.62 9.03
CA SER A 21 -8.86 -6.36 8.44
C SER A 21 -8.47 -6.27 6.95
N ALA A 22 -7.23 -6.63 6.62
CA ALA A 22 -6.80 -6.73 5.21
C ALA A 22 -7.65 -7.73 4.41
N ALA A 23 -8.11 -8.83 5.02
CA ALA A 23 -9.01 -9.77 4.38
C ALA A 23 -10.42 -9.22 4.16
N LYS A 24 -10.94 -8.35 5.05
CA LYS A 24 -12.20 -7.61 4.80
C LYS A 24 -12.07 -6.75 3.55
N ILE A 25 -11.03 -5.91 3.49
CA ILE A 25 -10.76 -5.04 2.33
C ILE A 25 -10.54 -5.88 1.07
N TRP A 26 -9.85 -7.02 1.18
CA TRP A 26 -9.66 -7.91 0.05
C TRP A 26 -10.99 -8.45 -0.49
N SER A 27 -11.93 -8.87 0.37
CA SER A 27 -13.27 -9.27 -0.06
C SER A 27 -14.01 -8.18 -0.81
N ASP A 28 -13.92 -6.93 -0.37
CA ASP A 28 -14.58 -5.81 -1.05
C ASP A 28 -14.04 -5.58 -2.47
N LEU A 29 -12.85 -6.10 -2.77
CA LEU A 29 -12.21 -6.01 -4.09
C LEU A 29 -12.52 -7.21 -5.00
N GLU A 30 -13.30 -8.22 -4.57
CA GLU A 30 -13.56 -9.45 -5.34
C GLU A 30 -14.00 -9.15 -6.77
N ASP A 31 -14.98 -8.27 -6.95
CA ASP A 31 -15.51 -7.90 -8.27
C ASP A 31 -14.51 -7.09 -9.12
N SER A 32 -13.49 -6.51 -8.50
CA SER A 32 -12.43 -5.74 -9.19
C SER A 32 -11.24 -6.61 -9.62
N VAL A 33 -11.14 -7.84 -9.10
CA VAL A 33 -10.03 -8.76 -9.40
C VAL A 33 -10.45 -9.69 -10.53
N GLU A 34 -9.90 -9.47 -11.72
CA GLU A 34 -10.20 -10.27 -12.92
C GLU A 34 -9.80 -11.76 -12.78
N ASP A 35 -8.74 -12.06 -12.03
CA ASP A 35 -8.20 -13.40 -11.84
C ASP A 35 -8.70 -14.03 -10.53
N GLU A 36 -9.72 -14.88 -10.65
CA GLU A 36 -10.31 -15.62 -9.51
C GLU A 36 -9.28 -16.51 -8.79
N SER A 37 -8.30 -17.05 -9.52
CA SER A 37 -7.27 -17.90 -8.93
C SER A 37 -6.28 -17.10 -8.08
N LEU A 38 -5.95 -15.89 -8.54
CA LEU A 38 -5.17 -14.92 -7.78
C LEU A 38 -5.93 -14.45 -6.54
N PHE A 39 -7.22 -14.15 -6.68
CA PHE A 39 -8.10 -13.79 -5.57
C PHE A 39 -8.07 -14.85 -4.48
N LYS A 40 -8.35 -16.10 -4.84
CA LYS A 40 -8.30 -17.25 -3.93
C LYS A 40 -6.90 -17.45 -3.32
N ASN A 41 -5.84 -17.29 -4.10
CA ASN A 41 -4.47 -17.44 -3.60
C ASN A 41 -4.13 -16.39 -2.53
N ILE A 42 -4.49 -15.12 -2.74
CA ILE A 42 -4.29 -14.06 -1.74
C ILE A 42 -5.14 -14.33 -0.49
N THR A 43 -6.41 -14.75 -0.65
CA THR A 43 -7.28 -15.11 0.47
C THR A 43 -6.70 -16.27 1.30
N HIS A 44 -6.15 -17.30 0.65
CA HIS A 44 -5.44 -18.39 1.34
C HIS A 44 -4.20 -17.89 2.08
N LEU A 45 -3.39 -17.04 1.45
CA LEU A 45 -2.19 -16.48 2.07
C LEU A 45 -2.56 -15.62 3.29
N LEU A 46 -3.62 -14.82 3.22
CA LEU A 46 -4.13 -14.01 4.33
C LEU A 46 -4.57 -14.87 5.52
N LEU A 47 -5.34 -15.94 5.29
CA LEU A 47 -5.72 -16.90 6.32
C LEU A 47 -4.49 -17.52 6.99
N VAL A 48 -3.61 -18.13 6.19
CA VAL A 48 -2.46 -18.87 6.73
C VAL A 48 -1.52 -17.95 7.49
N GLN A 49 -1.26 -16.74 6.97
CA GLN A 49 -0.40 -15.76 7.63
C GLN A 49 -1.01 -15.16 8.89
N SER A 50 -2.33 -14.97 8.93
CA SER A 50 -3.02 -14.55 10.16
C SER A 50 -2.80 -15.57 11.29
N VAL A 51 -2.88 -16.86 10.98
CA VAL A 51 -2.59 -17.93 11.95
C VAL A 51 -1.10 -17.99 12.30
N ALA A 52 -0.21 -17.96 11.30
CA ALA A 52 1.22 -18.08 11.49
C ALA A 52 1.79 -16.99 12.40
N VAL A 53 1.47 -15.72 12.14
CA VAL A 53 1.93 -14.57 12.94
C VAL A 53 1.49 -14.70 14.41
N CYS A 54 0.26 -15.17 14.66
CA CYS A 54 -0.20 -15.42 16.03
C CYS A 54 0.62 -16.49 16.73
N LEU A 55 0.94 -17.59 16.04
CA LEU A 55 1.74 -18.68 16.60
C LEU A 55 3.20 -18.26 16.82
N GLU A 56 3.80 -17.51 15.90
CA GLU A 56 5.15 -16.95 16.03
C GLU A 56 5.27 -16.05 17.27
N LYS A 57 4.22 -15.31 17.61
CA LYS A 57 4.14 -14.50 18.83
C LYS A 57 3.70 -15.27 20.08
N GLY A 58 3.53 -16.59 19.98
CA GLY A 58 3.06 -17.44 21.09
C GLY A 58 1.59 -17.22 21.48
N LYS A 59 0.83 -16.42 20.72
CA LYS A 59 -0.57 -16.09 20.99
C LYS A 59 -1.51 -17.16 20.39
N ARG A 60 -1.55 -18.35 20.99
CA ARG A 60 -2.42 -19.47 20.52
C ARG A 60 -3.90 -19.08 20.49
N SER A 61 -4.40 -18.37 21.50
CA SER A 61 -5.81 -17.94 21.55
C SER A 61 -6.15 -17.05 20.35
N SER A 62 -5.28 -16.10 20.02
CA SER A 62 -5.42 -15.26 18.82
C SER A 62 -5.38 -16.08 17.53
N ALA A 63 -4.51 -17.09 17.45
CA ALA A 63 -4.45 -17.98 16.28
C ALA A 63 -5.77 -18.76 16.09
N SER A 64 -6.36 -19.27 17.18
CA SER A 64 -7.67 -19.91 17.16
C SER A 64 -8.79 -18.94 16.77
N SER A 65 -8.73 -17.70 17.26
CA SER A 65 -9.73 -16.66 16.93
C SER A 65 -9.64 -16.25 15.46
N ALA A 66 -8.43 -16.07 14.91
CA ALA A 66 -8.23 -15.83 13.48
C ALA A 66 -8.84 -16.96 12.65
N LEU A 67 -8.51 -18.22 12.96
CA LEU A 67 -9.02 -19.37 12.20
C LEU A 67 -10.55 -19.39 12.16
N LYS A 68 -11.21 -19.19 13.32
CA LYS A 68 -12.67 -19.12 13.40
C LYS A 68 -13.26 -17.94 12.65
N TRP A 69 -12.62 -16.78 12.74
CA TRP A 69 -13.07 -15.59 12.02
C TRP A 69 -13.03 -15.85 10.51
N PHE A 70 -11.95 -16.40 9.98
CA PHE A 70 -11.86 -16.74 8.57
C PHE A 70 -12.89 -17.80 8.16
N GLU A 71 -13.12 -18.83 8.98
CA GLU A 71 -14.15 -19.86 8.75
C GLU A 71 -15.56 -19.26 8.63
N ASN A 72 -15.84 -18.19 9.38
CA ASN A 72 -17.15 -17.52 9.38
C ASN A 72 -17.30 -16.50 8.24
N ASN A 73 -16.20 -15.99 7.67
CA ASN A 73 -16.22 -14.90 6.69
C ASN A 73 -15.90 -15.34 5.26
N HIS A 74 -15.22 -16.48 5.07
CA HIS A 74 -14.89 -16.97 3.73
C HIS A 74 -14.96 -18.50 3.65
N GLU A 75 -15.15 -19.02 2.44
CA GLU A 75 -15.11 -20.45 2.17
C GLU A 75 -13.68 -20.94 1.92
N PHE A 76 -13.29 -21.99 2.64
CA PHE A 76 -11.96 -22.60 2.51
C PHE A 76 -12.06 -24.11 2.30
N PRO A 77 -11.10 -24.72 1.58
CA PRO A 77 -11.01 -26.17 1.49
C PRO A 77 -10.91 -26.81 2.88
N GLN A 78 -11.78 -27.78 3.18
CA GLN A 78 -11.87 -28.35 4.52
C GLN A 78 -10.55 -29.00 4.99
N ASN A 79 -9.77 -29.56 4.07
CA ASN A 79 -8.44 -30.09 4.36
C ASN A 79 -7.45 -29.01 4.85
N MET A 80 -7.57 -27.77 4.35
CA MET A 80 -6.78 -26.63 4.79
C MET A 80 -7.17 -26.23 6.21
N MET A 81 -8.47 -26.12 6.48
CA MET A 81 -9.01 -25.75 7.80
C MET A 81 -8.64 -26.77 8.88
N VAL A 82 -8.80 -28.06 8.60
CA VAL A 82 -8.41 -29.14 9.53
C VAL A 82 -6.91 -29.14 9.80
N LYS A 83 -6.09 -28.90 8.78
CA LYS A 83 -4.63 -28.82 8.92
C LYS A 83 -4.21 -27.63 9.80
N LEU A 84 -4.76 -26.44 9.55
CA LEU A 84 -4.49 -25.25 10.37
C LEU A 84 -4.95 -25.44 11.82
N SER A 85 -6.13 -26.04 12.03
CA SER A 85 -6.63 -26.36 13.37
C SER A 85 -5.69 -27.29 14.15
N THR A 86 -5.11 -28.28 13.47
CA THR A 86 -4.12 -29.19 14.04
C THR A 86 -2.85 -28.45 14.44
N ILE A 87 -2.31 -27.63 13.54
CA ILE A 87 -1.12 -26.79 13.77
C ILE A 87 -1.33 -25.85 14.97
N VAL A 88 -2.47 -25.17 15.04
CA VAL A 88 -2.83 -24.29 16.17
C VAL A 88 -2.92 -25.06 17.48
N THR A 89 -3.48 -26.28 17.44
CA THR A 89 -3.63 -27.15 18.61
C THR A 89 -2.28 -27.61 19.15
N GLN A 90 -1.38 -27.99 18.25
CA GLN A 90 -0.03 -28.48 18.54
C GLN A 90 0.98 -27.34 18.79
N LYS A 91 0.60 -26.09 18.51
CA LYS A 91 1.45 -24.88 18.63
C LYS A 91 2.69 -24.95 17.73
N GLU A 92 2.56 -25.54 16.55
CA GLU A 92 3.68 -25.69 15.62
C GLU A 92 3.92 -24.39 14.85
N THR A 93 5.01 -23.70 15.17
CA THR A 93 5.39 -22.43 14.51
C THR A 93 6.12 -22.64 13.19
N TYR A 94 6.80 -23.78 13.02
CA TYR A 94 7.65 -24.06 11.86
C TYR A 94 7.14 -25.21 10.99
N HIS A 95 5.83 -25.47 11.02
CA HIS A 95 5.24 -26.54 10.22
C HIS A 95 5.43 -26.24 8.71
N PRO A 96 5.81 -27.23 7.86
CA PRO A 96 6.09 -27.01 6.43
C PRO A 96 4.94 -26.33 5.67
N PHE A 97 3.70 -26.56 6.10
CA PHE A 97 2.53 -25.89 5.53
C PHE A 97 2.49 -24.38 5.82
N LEU A 98 2.92 -23.92 7.00
CA LEU A 98 3.00 -22.47 7.25
C LEU A 98 4.14 -21.85 6.43
N MET A 99 5.26 -22.56 6.33
CA MET A 99 6.45 -22.11 5.62
C MET A 99 6.22 -21.97 4.10
N SER A 100 5.39 -22.82 3.49
CA SER A 100 5.06 -22.71 2.06
C SER A 100 4.14 -21.53 1.71
N PHE A 101 3.49 -20.93 2.72
CA PHE A 101 2.63 -19.76 2.61
C PHE A 101 3.27 -18.54 3.29
N SER A 102 4.58 -18.37 3.19
CA SER A 102 5.36 -17.32 3.89
C SER A 102 4.82 -15.89 3.75
N TYR A 103 5.10 -15.04 4.74
CA TYR A 103 4.75 -13.61 4.72
C TYR A 103 5.32 -12.88 3.51
N SER A 104 6.55 -13.19 3.09
CA SER A 104 7.16 -12.61 1.88
C SER A 104 6.34 -12.93 0.64
N ARG A 105 5.94 -14.19 0.47
CA ARG A 105 5.07 -14.61 -0.64
C ARG A 105 3.74 -13.86 -0.67
N LEU A 106 3.12 -13.62 0.49
CA LEU A 106 1.91 -12.77 0.59
C LEU A 106 2.20 -11.36 0.04
N LEU A 107 3.26 -10.71 0.52
CA LEU A 107 3.61 -9.36 0.09
C LEU A 107 3.96 -9.29 -1.40
N GLU A 108 4.75 -10.22 -1.91
CA GLU A 108 5.16 -10.29 -3.32
C GLU A 108 3.95 -10.53 -4.24
N THR A 109 3.02 -11.37 -3.82
CA THR A 109 1.79 -11.65 -4.58
C THR A 109 0.90 -10.40 -4.64
N ILE A 110 0.68 -9.74 -3.49
CA ILE A 110 -0.10 -8.48 -3.42
C ILE A 110 0.59 -7.38 -4.23
N LYS A 111 1.91 -7.25 -4.12
CA LYS A 111 2.66 -6.25 -4.87
C LYS A 111 2.52 -6.48 -6.37
N SER A 112 2.70 -7.71 -6.83
CA SER A 112 2.57 -8.06 -8.25
C SER A 112 1.16 -7.76 -8.78
N TYR A 113 0.13 -8.04 -7.96
CA TYR A 113 -1.25 -7.65 -8.27
C TYR A 113 -1.41 -6.14 -8.43
N LEU A 114 -0.93 -5.36 -7.45
CA LEU A 114 -1.03 -3.90 -7.47
C LEU A 114 -0.26 -3.28 -8.64
N ASP A 115 0.94 -3.79 -8.93
CA ASP A 115 1.76 -3.34 -10.06
C ASP A 115 1.01 -3.54 -11.39
N ALA A 116 0.42 -4.73 -11.60
CA ALA A 116 -0.38 -5.02 -12.80
C ALA A 116 -1.67 -4.18 -12.87
N TYR A 117 -2.32 -3.94 -11.73
CA TYR A 117 -3.51 -3.08 -11.67
C TYR A 117 -3.19 -1.63 -12.04
N LEU A 118 -2.10 -1.07 -11.50
CA LEU A 118 -1.67 0.31 -11.74
C LEU A 118 -1.13 0.53 -13.15
N GLU A 119 -0.56 -0.50 -13.80
CA GLU A 119 -0.20 -0.44 -15.21
C GLU A 119 -1.43 -0.24 -16.11
N LYS A 120 -2.54 -0.93 -15.80
CA LYS A 120 -3.83 -0.76 -16.49
C LYS A 120 -4.58 0.51 -16.07
N ASN A 121 -4.41 0.94 -14.83
CA ASN A 121 -5.14 2.05 -14.21
C ASN A 121 -4.16 3.08 -13.60
N PRO A 122 -3.43 3.84 -14.44
CA PRO A 122 -2.42 4.77 -13.94
C PRO A 122 -3.06 5.90 -13.13
N SER A 123 -2.57 6.09 -11.91
CA SER A 123 -2.96 7.16 -10.98
C SER A 123 -1.86 8.21 -10.81
N ASP A 124 -1.11 8.48 -11.88
CA ASP A 124 0.15 9.24 -11.87
C ASP A 124 0.05 10.67 -12.45
N TYR A 125 -1.17 11.21 -12.61
CA TYR A 125 -1.38 12.52 -13.23
C TYR A 125 -0.58 13.63 -12.55
N ILE A 126 -0.70 13.76 -11.23
CA ILE A 126 0.00 14.81 -10.47
C ILE A 126 1.51 14.66 -10.62
N LEU A 127 2.02 13.42 -10.58
CA LEU A 127 3.43 13.12 -10.76
C LEU A 127 3.91 13.51 -12.17
N LYS A 128 3.13 13.20 -13.20
CA LYS A 128 3.43 13.57 -14.60
C LYS A 128 3.48 15.09 -14.79
N GLU A 129 2.50 15.83 -14.26
CA GLU A 129 2.48 17.29 -14.39
C GLU A 129 3.62 17.96 -13.61
N ALA A 130 3.91 17.49 -12.40
CA ALA A 130 5.06 17.98 -11.63
C ALA A 130 6.38 17.70 -12.35
N THR A 131 6.54 16.50 -12.94
CA THR A 131 7.73 16.11 -13.71
C THR A 131 7.90 17.01 -14.94
N LYS A 132 6.82 17.30 -15.68
CA LYS A 132 6.84 18.22 -16.82
C LYS A 132 7.28 19.63 -16.42
N MET A 133 6.82 20.13 -15.27
CA MET A 133 7.17 21.46 -14.77
C MET A 133 8.65 21.58 -14.42
N VAL A 134 9.24 20.55 -13.79
CA VAL A 134 10.68 20.54 -13.47
C VAL A 134 11.53 20.45 -14.75
N GLN A 135 11.11 19.60 -15.71
CA GLN A 135 11.81 19.47 -16.98
C GLN A 135 11.75 20.75 -17.84
N SER A 136 10.71 21.56 -17.70
CA SER A 136 10.63 22.84 -18.42
C SER A 136 11.42 23.97 -17.75
N SER A 137 11.59 23.95 -16.42
CA SER A 137 12.44 24.92 -15.72
C SER A 137 13.93 24.72 -16.02
N ASP A 138 14.41 23.47 -16.09
CA ASP A 138 15.82 23.17 -16.41
C ASP A 138 16.20 23.58 -17.85
N ASN A 139 15.21 23.62 -18.76
CA ASN A 139 15.41 24.11 -20.13
C ASN A 139 15.51 25.65 -20.24
N THR A 140 15.29 26.38 -19.14
CA THR A 140 15.30 27.86 -19.14
C THR A 140 16.63 28.44 -18.64
N GLU A 141 17.48 27.66 -17.98
CA GLU A 141 18.81 28.09 -17.50
C GLU A 141 19.90 28.08 -18.61
N GLY A 142 19.52 27.77 -19.86
CA GLY A 142 20.40 27.79 -21.03
C GLY A 142 20.38 29.09 -21.87
N LEU A 143 19.66 30.13 -21.44
CA LEU A 143 19.77 31.47 -22.03
C LEU A 143 20.50 32.42 -21.07
N GLU A 144 21.80 32.21 -20.89
CA GLU A 144 22.68 33.31 -20.46
C GLU A 144 23.17 34.10 -21.67
N ASP A 145 22.91 35.41 -21.57
CA ASP A 145 23.77 36.51 -22.00
C ASP A 145 23.91 36.81 -23.50
N VAL A 146 22.92 37.53 -24.05
CA VAL A 146 23.21 38.53 -25.09
C VAL A 146 23.33 39.90 -24.42
N MET A 147 24.55 40.16 -23.98
CA MET A 147 25.16 41.45 -23.71
C MET A 147 24.65 42.51 -24.70
N THR A 148 23.94 43.52 -24.21
CA THR A 148 23.81 44.80 -24.93
C THR A 148 24.16 45.92 -23.96
N GLN A 149 25.45 46.27 -23.96
CA GLN A 149 26.01 47.41 -23.25
C GLN A 149 26.21 48.54 -24.26
N ASP A 150 25.44 49.62 -24.10
CA ASP A 150 25.73 51.04 -24.41
C ASP A 150 24.37 51.75 -24.57
N SER A 151 24.09 52.91 -24.00
CA SER A 151 24.98 54.01 -23.63
C SER A 151 24.33 54.86 -22.54
N SER A 152 25.14 55.25 -21.56
CA SER A 152 24.91 56.37 -20.64
C SER A 152 24.57 57.67 -21.37
N LEU A 153 23.53 58.39 -20.94
CA LEU A 153 23.57 59.85 -20.78
C LEU A 153 22.59 60.27 -19.67
N SER A 154 23.15 60.95 -18.68
CA SER A 154 22.52 61.64 -17.56
C SER A 154 21.98 63.02 -17.96
N GLU A 155 21.18 63.59 -17.04
CA GLU A 155 20.67 64.98 -16.97
C GLU A 155 19.44 65.24 -17.86
N GLU A 156 18.33 65.82 -17.38
CA GLU A 156 18.23 66.97 -16.49
C GLU A 156 16.84 67.05 -15.81
N ALA A 157 16.81 67.72 -14.67
CA ALA A 157 15.65 67.97 -13.84
C ALA A 157 14.58 68.86 -14.52
N ASN A 158 13.30 68.64 -14.21
CA ASN A 158 12.40 69.77 -14.02
C ASN A 158 11.27 69.48 -13.02
N LYS A 159 11.38 70.19 -11.90
CA LYS A 159 10.39 70.39 -10.84
C LYS A 159 9.25 71.24 -11.39
N SER A 160 7.99 70.79 -11.22
CA SER A 160 6.89 71.74 -11.08
C SER A 160 5.74 71.17 -10.26
N THR A 161 5.68 71.64 -9.02
CA THR A 161 4.50 71.68 -8.18
C THR A 161 3.52 72.72 -8.73
N GLU A 162 2.25 72.37 -8.96
CA GLU A 162 1.18 73.35 -8.89
C GLU A 162 -0.11 72.73 -8.31
N ASN A 163 -0.32 72.98 -7.02
CA ASN A 163 -1.61 72.91 -6.35
C ASN A 163 -2.31 74.26 -6.55
N ARG A 164 -3.49 74.25 -7.17
CA ARG A 164 -4.58 75.25 -7.12
C ARG A 164 -5.84 74.46 -7.51
N LYS A 165 -6.99 74.54 -6.85
CA LYS A 165 -7.58 75.51 -5.93
C LYS A 165 -8.75 74.83 -5.24
#